data_AF-A0A1J4KV85-F1
#
_entry.id   AF-A0A1J4KV85-F1
#
_cell.length_a   1.000
_cell.length_b   1.000
_cell.length_c   1.000
_cell.angle_alpha   90.00
_cell.angle_beta   90.00
_cell.angle_gamma   90.00
#
_symmetry.space_group_name_H-M   'P 1'
#
loop_
_entity.id
_entity.type
_entity.pdbx_description
1 polymer ?
#
loop_
_entity_poly.entity_id
_entity_poly.type
_entity_poly.pdbx_seq_one_letter_code
_entity_poly.pdbx_strand_id
1 'polypeptide(L)'
;MSEAPQKDSLFSRFLMLPFKILNPPILETPLSTFPLPKPIFTMTLVFLSFFGIIGGFVYCYINHSPFMATSYDEKGRTHVKFYEDGFSSQTITEGILVSCIYCMGGFSAICAFLALTHENKKALSYKMLYRFGCTLPIWMVAAFEVFHMKATYYFPFFDLASLIDIIRGFGAIFSFLRKVLMI
;
A
#
# COMPACT_ATOMS: atom_id res chain seq x y z
N MET A 1 -14.31 -22.28 -0.44
CA MET A 1 -14.94 -21.53 0.67
C MET A 1 -16.42 -21.78 0.52
N SER A 2 -16.97 -22.72 1.29
CA SER A 2 -18.39 -23.05 1.24
C SER A 2 -19.10 -22.02 2.11
N GLU A 3 -19.77 -21.05 1.50
CA GLU A 3 -20.63 -20.11 2.23
C GLU A 3 -21.75 -20.89 2.93
N ALA A 4 -22.01 -20.56 4.20
CA ALA A 4 -23.16 -21.09 4.91
C ALA A 4 -24.45 -20.59 4.22
N PRO A 5 -25.50 -21.42 4.09
CA PRO A 5 -26.70 -21.04 3.35
C PRO A 5 -27.41 -19.86 4.05
N GLN A 6 -27.42 -18.72 3.38
CA GLN A 6 -28.17 -17.53 3.78
C GLN A 6 -29.66 -17.88 3.83
N LYS A 7 -30.38 -17.42 4.86
CA LYS A 7 -31.82 -17.72 5.03
C LYS A 7 -32.62 -16.99 3.94
N ASP A 8 -32.99 -17.71 2.88
CA ASP A 8 -33.72 -17.16 1.74
C ASP A 8 -35.03 -16.49 2.16
N SER A 9 -35.13 -15.17 1.96
CA SER A 9 -36.39 -14.43 2.12
C SER A 9 -37.43 -14.89 1.09
N LEU A 10 -38.72 -14.88 1.44
CA LEU A 10 -39.79 -15.23 0.49
C LEU A 10 -39.74 -14.38 -0.79
N PHE A 11 -39.26 -13.14 -0.66
CA PHE A 11 -39.06 -12.21 -1.76
C PHE A 11 -37.97 -12.66 -2.74
N SER A 12 -36.85 -13.22 -2.25
CA SER A 12 -35.78 -13.70 -3.13
C SER A 12 -36.22 -14.92 -3.94
N ARG A 13 -37.09 -15.77 -3.37
CA ARG A 13 -37.67 -16.92 -4.08
C ARG A 13 -38.61 -16.50 -5.22
N PHE A 14 -39.40 -15.45 -5.02
CA PHE A 14 -40.25 -14.89 -6.08
C PHE A 14 -39.40 -14.24 -7.18
N LEU A 15 -38.34 -13.52 -6.81
CA LEU A 15 -37.42 -12.90 -7.75
C LEU A 15 -36.63 -13.92 -8.58
N MET A 16 -36.34 -15.10 -8.03
CA MET A 16 -35.63 -16.19 -8.72
C MET A 16 -36.50 -17.05 -9.65
N LEU A 17 -37.84 -16.90 -9.60
CA LEU A 17 -38.76 -17.68 -10.43
C LEU A 17 -38.51 -17.54 -11.96
N PRO A 18 -38.30 -16.33 -12.54
CA PRO A 18 -37.96 -16.20 -13.96
C PRO A 18 -36.58 -16.80 -14.30
N PHE A 19 -35.62 -16.77 -13.37
CA PHE A 19 -34.29 -17.33 -13.58
C PHE A 19 -34.24 -18.86 -13.54
N LYS A 20 -35.25 -19.52 -12.94
CA LYS A 20 -35.43 -20.98 -13.07
C LYS A 20 -35.91 -21.42 -14.45
N ILE A 21 -36.61 -20.53 -15.16
CA ILE A 21 -37.10 -20.78 -16.52
C ILE A 21 -36.00 -20.50 -17.53
N LEU A 22 -35.17 -19.47 -17.28
CA LEU A 22 -33.95 -19.21 -18.03
C LEU A 22 -32.78 -20.02 -17.45
N ASN A 23 -32.75 -21.33 -17.69
CA ASN A 23 -31.49 -22.07 -17.55
C ASN A 23 -30.52 -21.52 -18.60
N PRO A 24 -29.38 -20.90 -18.21
CA PRO A 24 -28.38 -20.52 -19.19
C PRO A 24 -27.94 -21.79 -19.92
N PRO A 25 -27.96 -21.82 -21.27
CA PRO A 25 -27.46 -22.96 -22.02
C PRO A 25 -25.99 -23.20 -21.65
N ILE A 26 -25.58 -24.46 -21.60
CA ILE A 26 -24.17 -24.82 -21.41
C ILE A 26 -23.42 -24.27 -22.63
N LEU A 27 -22.80 -23.10 -22.47
CA LEU A 27 -22.04 -22.42 -23.51
C LEU A 27 -20.71 -23.16 -23.70
N GLU A 28 -20.67 -24.14 -24.60
CA GLU A 28 -19.43 -24.76 -25.09
C GLU A 28 -18.68 -23.84 -26.08
N THR A 29 -18.58 -22.55 -25.74
CA THR A 29 -17.83 -21.59 -26.57
C THR A 29 -16.35 -21.63 -26.21
N PRO A 30 -15.43 -21.76 -27.18
CA PRO A 30 -13.99 -21.93 -26.92
C PRO A 30 -13.34 -20.71 -26.23
N LEU A 31 -14.00 -19.55 -26.25
CA LEU A 31 -13.56 -18.33 -25.55
C LEU A 31 -13.82 -18.39 -24.03
N SER A 32 -14.85 -19.11 -23.59
CA SER A 32 -15.16 -19.28 -22.15
C SER A 32 -14.27 -20.31 -21.46
N THR A 33 -13.44 -21.04 -22.22
CA THR A 33 -12.53 -22.07 -21.73
C THR A 33 -11.17 -21.53 -21.31
N PHE A 34 -10.85 -20.25 -21.59
CA PHE A 34 -9.61 -19.67 -21.08
C PHE A 34 -9.66 -19.62 -19.55
N PRO A 35 -8.79 -20.38 -18.85
CA PRO A 35 -8.76 -20.34 -17.40
C PRO A 35 -8.36 -18.93 -16.97
N LEU A 36 -9.24 -18.26 -16.24
CA LEU A 36 -8.96 -16.96 -15.67
C LEU A 36 -7.68 -17.06 -14.81
N PRO A 37 -6.76 -16.09 -14.90
CA PRO A 37 -5.55 -16.09 -14.09
C PRO A 37 -5.95 -16.07 -12.60
N LYS A 38 -5.14 -16.75 -11.77
CA LYS A 38 -5.38 -16.80 -10.33
C LYS A 38 -5.43 -15.37 -9.76
N PRO A 39 -6.37 -15.05 -8.84
CA PRO A 39 -6.48 -13.71 -8.25
C PRO A 39 -5.19 -13.18 -7.60
N ILE A 40 -4.34 -14.09 -7.08
CA ILE A 40 -3.04 -13.70 -6.53
C ILE A 40 -2.08 -13.19 -7.60
N PHE A 41 -2.14 -13.75 -8.81
CA PHE A 41 -1.28 -13.33 -9.92
C PHE A 41 -1.68 -11.95 -10.41
N THR A 42 -2.99 -11.71 -10.59
CA THR A 42 -3.49 -10.40 -11.01
C THR A 42 -3.18 -9.34 -9.95
N MET A 43 -3.32 -9.66 -8.66
CA MET A 43 -2.98 -8.72 -7.60
C MET A 43 -1.48 -8.37 -7.56
N THR A 44 -0.59 -9.36 -7.70
CA THR A 44 0.86 -9.10 -7.77
C THR A 44 1.23 -8.26 -9.00
N LEU A 45 0.59 -8.51 -10.14
CA LEU A 45 0.82 -7.74 -11.36
C LEU A 45 0.41 -6.27 -11.18
N VAL A 46 -0.76 -6.01 -10.59
CA VAL A 46 -1.23 -4.65 -10.27
C VAL A 46 -0.31 -3.97 -9.26
N PHE A 47 0.17 -4.71 -8.26
CA PHE A 47 1.10 -4.16 -7.28
C PHE A 47 2.44 -3.77 -7.91
N LEU A 48 2.97 -4.60 -8.80
CA LEU A 48 4.23 -4.34 -9.49
C LEU A 48 4.11 -3.19 -10.50
N SER A 49 2.97 -3.09 -11.21
CA SER A 49 2.73 -1.97 -12.13
C SER A 49 2.59 -0.65 -11.38
N PHE A 50 1.90 -0.66 -10.24
CA PHE A 50 1.78 0.50 -9.35
C PHE A 50 3.16 0.96 -8.83
N PHE A 51 4.01 0.02 -8.40
CA PHE A 51 5.39 0.31 -7.99
C PHE A 51 6.20 1.02 -9.08
N GLY A 52 6.14 0.51 -10.32
CA GLY A 52 6.88 1.09 -11.45
C GLY A 52 6.38 2.48 -11.84
N ILE A 53 5.05 2.68 -11.85
CA ILE A 53 4.44 3.96 -12.25
C ILE A 53 4.72 5.04 -11.21
N ILE A 54 4.47 4.76 -9.92
CA ILE A 54 4.68 5.76 -8.85
C ILE A 54 6.17 6.02 -8.61
N GLY A 55 7.02 5.02 -8.82
CA GLY A 55 8.46 5.21 -8.74
C GLY A 55 9.01 6.16 -9.80
N GLY A 56 8.19 6.63 -10.75
CA GLY A 56 8.64 7.58 -11.77
C GLY A 56 9.64 6.95 -12.74
N PHE A 57 9.58 5.63 -12.97
CA PHE A 57 10.49 4.95 -13.88
C PHE A 57 10.41 5.52 -15.30
N VAL A 58 9.21 5.93 -15.74
CA VAL A 58 9.01 6.61 -17.03
C VAL A 58 9.72 7.95 -17.06
N TYR A 59 9.63 8.74 -15.99
CA TYR A 59 10.32 10.02 -15.87
C TYR A 59 11.85 9.83 -15.89
N CYS A 60 12.35 8.87 -15.11
CA CYS A 60 13.78 8.57 -15.04
C CYS A 60 14.34 8.09 -16.39
N TYR A 61 13.55 7.30 -17.13
CA TYR A 61 13.94 6.80 -18.45
C TYR A 61 14.01 7.93 -19.48
N ILE A 62 13.00 8.80 -19.53
CA ILE A 62 12.94 9.92 -20.51
C ILE A 62 14.05 10.94 -20.26
N ASN A 63 14.31 11.28 -19.00
CA ASN A 63 15.27 12.32 -18.64
C ASN A 63 16.70 11.80 -18.45
N HIS A 64 16.94 10.51 -18.71
CA HIS A 64 18.23 9.86 -18.47
C HIS A 64 18.80 10.17 -17.07
N SER A 65 17.93 10.09 -16.06
CA SER A 65 18.26 10.50 -14.70
C SER A 65 19.37 9.63 -14.10
N PRO A 66 20.29 10.21 -13.30
CA PRO A 66 21.34 9.44 -12.65
C PRO A 66 20.76 8.49 -11.60
N PHE A 67 21.51 7.41 -11.30
CA PHE A 67 21.09 6.45 -10.29
C PHE A 67 21.09 7.08 -8.87
N MET A 68 22.15 7.82 -8.54
CA MET A 68 22.27 8.59 -7.30
C MET A 68 22.77 10.00 -7.63
N ALA A 69 22.35 11.00 -6.84
CA ALA A 69 22.86 12.35 -6.97
C ALA A 69 24.25 12.47 -6.31
N THR A 70 25.14 13.25 -6.91
CA THR A 70 26.44 13.59 -6.34
C THR A 70 26.57 15.10 -6.20
N SER A 71 27.07 15.54 -5.06
CA SER A 71 27.40 16.93 -4.80
C SER A 71 28.90 17.05 -4.62
N TYR A 72 29.47 18.15 -5.12
CA TYR A 72 30.87 18.47 -4.90
C TYR A 72 30.98 19.43 -3.72
N ASP A 73 31.85 19.11 -2.78
CA ASP A 73 32.26 20.03 -1.71
C ASP A 73 33.21 21.10 -2.28
N GLU A 74 33.39 22.21 -1.57
CA GLU A 74 34.31 23.31 -1.96
C GLU A 74 35.76 22.82 -2.15
N LYS A 75 36.10 21.68 -1.55
CA LYS A 75 37.40 21.00 -1.64
C LYS A 75 37.48 19.96 -2.78
N GLY A 76 36.47 19.90 -3.65
CA GLY A 76 36.40 18.96 -4.78
C GLY A 76 36.11 17.51 -4.38
N ARG A 77 35.70 17.25 -3.13
CA ARG A 77 35.31 15.92 -2.67
C ARG A 77 33.88 15.62 -3.10
N THR A 78 33.64 14.40 -3.59
CA THR A 78 32.30 13.95 -4.00
C THR A 78 31.55 13.38 -2.80
N HIS A 79 30.36 13.91 -2.55
CA HIS A 79 29.42 13.40 -1.56
C HIS A 79 28.19 12.83 -2.28
N VAL A 80 27.78 11.63 -1.90
CA VAL A 80 26.56 11.01 -2.41
C VAL A 80 25.38 11.59 -1.65
N LYS A 81 24.42 12.16 -2.38
CA LYS A 81 23.14 12.64 -1.85
C LYS A 81 22.02 11.72 -2.33
N PHE A 82 21.08 11.42 -1.44
CA PHE A 82 19.90 10.62 -1.78
C PHE A 82 18.87 11.41 -2.60
N TYR A 83 18.79 12.73 -2.38
CA TYR A 83 17.91 13.63 -3.09
C TYR A 83 18.73 14.64 -3.90
N GLU A 84 18.23 14.97 -5.08
CA GLU A 84 18.77 16.06 -5.89
C GLU A 84 18.12 17.38 -5.44
N ASP A 85 18.88 18.48 -5.45
CA ASP A 85 18.44 19.76 -4.89
C ASP A 85 17.30 20.44 -5.72
N GLY A 86 16.95 19.89 -6.89
CA GLY A 86 15.84 20.36 -7.71
C GLY A 86 14.51 19.68 -7.39
N PHE A 87 13.43 20.47 -7.31
CA PHE A 87 12.08 19.96 -7.09
C PHE A 87 11.55 19.13 -8.27
N SER A 88 11.91 19.52 -9.49
CA SER A 88 11.50 18.83 -10.72
C SER A 88 12.42 17.67 -11.09
N SER A 89 13.64 17.60 -10.54
CA SER A 89 14.60 16.53 -10.82
C SER A 89 14.36 15.36 -9.89
N GLN A 90 14.44 14.14 -10.40
CA GLN A 90 14.22 12.92 -9.63
C GLN A 90 15.33 11.93 -9.96
N THR A 91 15.94 11.32 -8.94
CA THR A 91 16.90 10.23 -9.11
C THR A 91 16.18 8.88 -9.11
N ILE A 92 16.80 7.86 -9.70
CA ILE A 92 16.22 6.50 -9.71
C ILE A 92 16.06 5.96 -8.29
N THR A 93 17.05 6.19 -7.43
CA THR A 93 17.02 5.75 -6.03
C THR A 93 15.94 6.42 -5.21
N GLU A 94 15.70 7.71 -5.44
CA GLU A 94 14.58 8.43 -4.82
C GLU A 94 13.23 7.84 -5.24
N GLY A 95 13.05 7.60 -6.54
CA GLY A 95 11.83 6.98 -7.07
C GLY A 95 11.55 5.60 -6.46
N ILE A 96 12.57 4.76 -6.36
CA ILE A 96 12.47 3.42 -5.73
C ILE A 96 12.10 3.51 -4.25
N LEU A 97 12.68 4.47 -3.52
CA LEU A 97 12.41 4.64 -2.10
C LEU A 97 10.96 5.10 -1.86
N VAL A 98 10.51 6.07 -2.64
CA VAL A 98 9.13 6.59 -2.58
C VAL A 98 8.12 5.51 -2.95
N SER A 99 8.35 4.75 -4.03
CA SER A 99 7.44 3.66 -4.42
C SER A 99 7.39 2.54 -3.40
N CYS A 100 8.52 2.18 -2.76
CA CYS A 100 8.54 1.24 -1.65
C CYS A 100 7.65 1.69 -0.49
N ILE A 101 7.73 2.97 -0.09
CA ILE A 101 6.92 3.52 1.01
C ILE A 101 5.42 3.45 0.68
N TYR A 102 5.02 3.86 -0.53
CA TYR A 102 3.62 3.81 -0.95
C TYR A 102 3.10 2.38 -1.08
N CYS A 103 3.90 1.46 -1.64
CA CYS A 103 3.57 0.05 -1.77
C CYS A 103 3.40 -0.62 -0.40
N MET A 104 4.32 -0.38 0.54
CA MET A 104 4.25 -0.92 1.90
C MET A 104 3.09 -0.31 2.70
N GLY A 105 2.83 1.00 2.53
CA GLY A 105 1.66 1.67 3.08
C GLY A 105 0.35 1.07 2.59
N GLY A 106 0.19 0.90 1.27
CA GLY A 106 -0.97 0.26 0.67
C GLY A 106 -1.15 -1.21 1.10
N PHE A 107 -0.05 -1.97 1.14
CA PHE A 107 -0.08 -3.36 1.60
C PHE A 107 -0.49 -3.45 3.08
N SER A 108 0.02 -2.56 3.93
CA SER A 108 -0.38 -2.49 5.34
C SER A 108 -1.86 -2.16 5.52
N ALA A 109 -2.43 -1.31 4.66
CA ALA A 109 -3.86 -0.97 4.68
C ALA A 109 -4.73 -2.19 4.33
N ILE A 110 -4.34 -2.95 3.29
CA ILE A 110 -5.02 -4.18 2.90
C ILE A 110 -4.96 -5.21 4.04
N CYS A 111 -3.79 -5.36 4.67
CA CYS A 111 -3.62 -6.26 5.81
C CYS A 111 -4.47 -5.84 7.01
N ALA A 112 -4.55 -4.54 7.32
CA ALA A 112 -5.39 -4.03 8.40
C ALA A 112 -6.87 -4.29 8.13
N PHE A 113 -7.33 -4.03 6.91
CA PHE A 113 -8.71 -4.32 6.51
C PHE A 113 -9.04 -5.80 6.64
N LEU A 114 -8.18 -6.69 6.13
CA LEU A 114 -8.40 -8.13 6.18
C LEU A 114 -8.32 -8.67 7.63
N ALA A 115 -7.50 -8.07 8.49
CA ALA A 115 -7.46 -8.39 9.92
C ALA A 115 -8.71 -7.93 10.70
N LEU A 116 -9.42 -6.89 10.24
CA LEU A 116 -10.68 -6.46 10.84
C LEU A 116 -11.86 -7.34 10.38
N THR A 117 -11.84 -7.82 9.14
CA THR A 117 -12.92 -8.61 8.55
C THR A 117 -12.88 -10.10 8.95
N HIS A 118 -11.72 -10.66 9.29
CA HIS A 118 -11.62 -12.06 9.70
C HIS A 118 -12.05 -12.31 11.16
N GLU A 119 -13.01 -13.22 11.36
CA GLU A 119 -13.48 -13.63 12.69
C GLU A 119 -12.51 -14.57 13.45
N ASN A 120 -11.61 -15.25 12.74
CA ASN A 120 -10.79 -16.33 13.31
C ASN A 120 -9.48 -15.82 13.95
N LYS A 121 -9.61 -15.18 15.12
CA LYS A 121 -8.55 -14.45 15.85
C LYS A 121 -7.39 -15.31 16.39
N LYS A 122 -7.46 -16.63 16.32
CA LYS A 122 -6.49 -17.55 16.96
C LYS A 122 -5.34 -17.97 16.04
N ALA A 123 -5.49 -17.87 14.72
CA ALA A 123 -4.48 -18.31 13.77
C ALA A 123 -3.19 -17.46 13.86
N LEU A 124 -2.02 -18.10 13.65
CA LEU A 124 -0.73 -17.41 13.59
C LEU A 124 -0.69 -16.37 12.45
N SER A 125 -1.27 -16.72 11.30
CA SER A 125 -1.38 -15.83 10.13
C SER A 125 -2.15 -14.55 10.45
N TYR A 126 -3.25 -14.65 11.21
CA TYR A 126 -4.02 -13.50 11.68
C TYR A 126 -3.17 -12.56 12.54
N LYS A 127 -2.39 -13.11 13.48
CA LYS A 127 -1.51 -12.31 14.35
C LYS A 127 -0.43 -11.58 13.56
N MET A 128 0.16 -12.22 12.55
CA MET A 128 1.15 -11.59 11.66
C MET A 128 0.52 -10.46 10.85
N LEU A 129 -0.66 -10.72 10.28
CA LEU A 129 -1.40 -9.75 9.48
C LEU A 129 -1.81 -8.52 10.30
N TYR A 130 -2.31 -8.74 11.52
CA TYR A 130 -2.67 -7.66 12.44
C TYR A 130 -1.46 -6.79 12.81
N ARG A 131 -0.33 -7.43 13.14
CA ARG A 131 0.93 -6.72 13.44
C ARG A 131 1.41 -5.90 12.25
N PHE A 132 1.34 -6.45 11.04
CA PHE A 132 1.74 -5.76 9.83
C PHE A 132 0.78 -4.59 9.52
N GLY A 133 -0.53 -4.77 9.68
CA GLY A 133 -1.52 -3.70 9.52
C GLY A 133 -1.33 -2.55 10.51
N CYS A 134 -0.87 -2.82 11.72
CA CYS A 134 -0.53 -1.78 12.71
C CYS A 134 0.65 -0.89 12.29
N THR A 135 1.42 -1.26 11.26
CA THR A 135 2.53 -0.42 10.75
C THR A 135 2.08 0.69 9.80
N LEU A 136 0.81 0.72 9.38
CA LEU A 136 0.26 1.74 8.49
C LEU A 136 0.62 3.20 8.84
N PRO A 137 0.46 3.68 10.08
CA PRO A 137 0.82 5.06 10.41
C PRO A 137 2.32 5.34 10.24
N ILE A 138 3.19 4.34 10.41
CA ILE A 138 4.64 4.49 10.23
C ILE A 138 4.95 4.80 8.77
N TRP A 139 4.29 4.13 7.82
CA TRP A 139 4.47 4.38 6.39
C TRP A 139 3.92 5.74 5.96
N MET A 140 2.83 6.22 6.55
CA MET A 140 2.28 7.55 6.30
C MET A 140 3.23 8.65 6.78
N VAL A 141 3.81 8.49 7.97
CA VAL A 141 4.81 9.42 8.52
C VAL A 141 6.08 9.40 7.66
N ALA A 142 6.55 8.20 7.25
CA ALA A 142 7.71 8.08 6.37
C ALA A 142 7.50 8.78 5.02
N ALA A 143 6.31 8.69 4.43
CA ALA A 143 5.99 9.40 3.19
C ALA A 143 6.05 10.93 3.37
N PHE A 144 5.54 11.43 4.49
CA PHE A 144 5.59 12.85 4.82
C PHE A 144 7.03 13.36 5.03
N GLU A 145 7.86 12.58 5.74
CA GLU A 145 9.27 12.90 5.96
C GLU A 145 10.06 12.96 4.66
N VAL A 146 9.84 12.00 3.76
CA VAL A 146 10.49 12.01 2.44
C VAL A 146 10.09 13.24 1.64
N PHE A 147 8.83 13.64 1.70
CA PHE A 147 8.35 14.87 1.07
C PHE A 147 8.98 16.12 1.70
N HIS A 148 9.14 16.14 3.03
CA HIS A 148 9.79 17.23 3.74
C HIS A 148 11.27 17.37 3.37
N MET A 149 12.00 16.25 3.29
CA MET A 149 13.40 16.23 2.85
C MET A 149 13.58 16.77 1.43
N LYS A 150 12.62 16.54 0.55
CA LYS A 150 12.62 17.05 -0.83
C LYS A 150 12.28 18.55 -0.89
N ALA A 151 11.34 18.99 -0.06
CA ALA A 151 10.72 20.32 -0.13
C ALA A 151 11.03 21.17 1.11
N THR A 152 12.28 21.15 1.59
CA THR A 152 12.70 21.82 2.83
C THR A 152 12.34 23.31 2.87
N TYR A 153 12.42 24.00 1.73
CA TYR A 153 12.10 25.43 1.62
C TYR A 153 10.61 25.76 1.73
N TYR A 154 9.71 24.82 1.42
CA TYR A 154 8.26 25.07 1.41
C TYR A 154 7.60 24.82 2.77
N PHE A 155 8.24 24.05 3.66
CA PHE A 155 7.72 23.71 4.99
C PHE A 155 8.75 23.97 6.11
N PRO A 156 9.04 25.24 6.45
CA PRO A 156 10.06 25.59 7.42
C PRO A 156 9.69 25.28 8.88
N PHE A 157 8.44 24.87 9.17
CA PHE A 157 7.91 24.74 10.54
C PHE A 157 7.80 23.29 11.07
N PHE A 158 8.10 22.28 10.26
CA PHE A 158 8.17 20.89 10.73
C PHE A 158 9.62 20.52 11.02
N ASP A 159 10.04 20.78 12.26
CA ASP A 159 11.35 20.38 12.77
C ASP A 159 11.31 18.93 13.27
N LEU A 160 12.44 18.20 13.25
CA LEU A 160 12.55 16.78 13.62
C LEU A 160 12.02 16.49 15.05
N ALA A 161 12.04 17.51 15.91
CA ALA A 161 11.45 17.49 17.25
C ALA A 161 9.92 17.27 17.23
N SER A 162 9.21 17.88 16.29
CA SER A 162 7.76 17.71 16.12
C SER A 162 7.39 16.29 15.68
N LEU A 163 8.24 15.66 14.85
CA LEU A 163 8.08 14.26 14.45
C LEU A 163 8.25 13.30 15.64
N ILE A 164 9.26 13.55 16.49
CA ILE A 164 9.50 12.76 17.71
C ILE A 164 8.30 12.85 18.65
N ASP A 165 7.67 14.01 18.76
CA ASP A 165 6.46 14.20 19.56
C ASP A 165 5.24 13.50 18.94
N ILE A 166 5.10 13.48 17.60
CA ILE A 166 4.05 12.70 16.91
C ILE A 166 4.26 11.19 17.10
N ILE A 167 5.50 10.70 17.00
CA ILE A 167 5.83 9.28 17.22
C ILE A 167 5.61 8.88 18.69
N ARG A 168 5.97 9.75 19.65
CA ARG A 168 5.63 9.57 21.07
C ARG A 168 4.12 9.56 21.30
N GLY A 169 3.39 10.44 20.61
CA GLY A 169 1.93 10.47 20.59
C GLY A 169 1.31 9.17 20.05
N PHE A 170 1.86 8.61 18.98
CA PHE A 170 1.45 7.31 18.45
C PHE A 170 1.76 6.16 19.39
N GLY A 171 2.91 6.18 20.08
CA GLY A 171 3.24 5.22 21.14
C GLY A 171 2.25 5.28 22.32
N ALA A 172 1.81 6.48 22.70
CA ALA A 172 0.78 6.68 23.72
C ALA A 172 -0.61 6.20 23.25
N ILE A 173 -0.97 6.44 21.98
CA ILE A 173 -2.20 5.93 21.36
C ILE A 173 -2.20 4.41 21.29
N PHE A 174 -1.07 3.78 20.96
CA PHE A 174 -0.95 2.32 20.91
C PHE A 174 -1.00 1.68 22.30
N SER A 175 -0.39 2.33 23.30
CA SER A 175 -0.53 2.00 24.73
C SER A 175 -1.99 2.10 25.20
N PHE A 176 -2.70 3.14 24.77
CA PHE A 176 -4.11 3.36 25.08
C PHE A 176 -5.01 2.33 24.40
N LEU A 177 -4.83 2.08 23.10
CA LEU A 177 -5.53 1.03 22.35
C LEU A 177 -5.29 -0.36 22.96
N ARG A 178 -4.06 -0.66 23.42
CA ARG A 178 -3.75 -1.91 24.11
C ARG A 178 -4.49 -2.04 25.45
N LYS A 179 -4.71 -0.94 26.17
CA LYS A 179 -5.53 -0.93 27.40
C LYS A 179 -7.03 -1.06 27.12
N VAL A 180 -7.53 -0.41 26.06
CA VAL A 180 -8.95 -0.44 25.67
C VAL A 180 -9.35 -1.80 25.07
N LEU A 181 -8.44 -2.47 24.36
CA LEU A 181 -8.67 -3.77 23.71
C LEU A 181 -8.43 -4.98 24.63
N MET A 182 -7.99 -4.76 25.88
CA MET A 182 -7.85 -5.77 26.96
C MET A 182 -8.95 -5.64 28.02
N ILE A 183 -10.18 -5.42 27.57
CA ILE A 183 -11.43 -5.70 28.31
C ILE A 183 -12.24 -6.70 27.49
#